data_AF-A0A0H5QPI6-F1
#
_entry.id   AF-A0A0H5QPI6-F1
#
_cell.length_a   1.000
_cell.length_b   1.000
_cell.length_c   1.000
_cell.angle_alpha   90.00
_cell.angle_beta   90.00
_cell.angle_gamma   90.00
#
_symmetry.space_group_name_H-M   'P 1'
#
loop_
_entity.id
_entity.type
_entity.pdbx_description
1 polymer ?
#
loop_
_entity_poly.entity_id
_entity_poly.type
_entity_poly.pdbx_seq_one_letter_code
_entity_poly.pdbx_strand_id
1 'polypeptide(L)'
;RQTKGNSSTSSSPSVFSRGAVNMNPAVTNLMVSLGAMQVARRIPFDDPEVLQYVRFGYIAAQLICLATFYYISFKVKAKNDQTVLKYVEPKSPMSPESGGLVTTTVRDYDLAETSKLVRGVYMGVLMMAFLHG
;
A
#
# COMPACT_ATOMS: atom_id res chain seq x y z
N ARG A 1 -1.73 20.20 56.31
CA ARG A 1 -0.49 20.05 57.12
C ARG A 1 0.39 19.01 56.43
N GLN A 2 1.44 19.46 55.72
CA GLN A 2 2.71 18.78 55.32
C GLN A 2 2.67 17.36 54.70
N THR A 3 3.51 16.90 53.77
CA THR A 3 4.69 17.37 53.01
C THR A 3 5.09 16.22 52.04
N LYS A 4 6.03 16.53 51.14
CA LYS A 4 7.00 15.66 50.42
C LYS A 4 6.65 15.25 49.00
N GLY A 5 7.32 15.94 48.06
CA GLY A 5 7.67 15.37 46.78
C GLY A 5 8.76 14.30 46.89
N ASN A 6 8.95 13.55 45.81
CA ASN A 6 10.28 13.18 45.35
C ASN A 6 10.27 12.89 43.86
N SER A 7 11.27 13.46 43.20
CA SER A 7 11.68 13.31 41.82
C SER A 7 11.94 11.86 41.40
N SER A 8 11.46 11.47 40.22
CA SER A 8 12.15 10.49 39.37
C SER A 8 12.15 11.00 37.94
N THR A 9 13.25 11.67 37.61
CA THR A 9 13.72 11.95 36.27
C THR A 9 13.87 10.63 35.50
N SER A 10 12.95 10.36 34.56
CA SER A 10 13.17 9.37 33.52
C SER A 10 13.59 10.10 32.24
N SER A 11 14.90 10.14 32.03
CA SER A 11 15.53 10.62 30.82
C SER A 11 15.10 9.72 29.67
N SER A 12 14.06 10.10 28.93
CA SER A 12 13.70 9.44 27.68
C SER A 12 14.80 9.76 26.65
N PRO A 13 15.49 8.76 26.06
CA PRO A 13 16.39 9.04 24.95
C PRO A 13 15.55 9.54 23.79
N SER A 14 15.90 10.72 23.27
CA SER A 14 15.33 11.32 22.08
C SER A 14 15.55 10.40 20.89
N VAL A 15 14.59 9.51 20.65
CA VAL A 15 14.50 8.73 19.41
C VAL A 15 14.42 9.75 18.28
N PHE A 16 15.43 9.69 17.43
CA PHE A 16 15.63 10.46 16.22
C PHE A 16 14.31 10.63 15.46
N SER A 17 13.65 11.78 15.65
CA SER A 17 12.51 12.22 14.86
C SER A 17 13.06 12.59 13.49
N ARG A 18 13.30 11.57 12.66
CA ARG A 18 13.39 11.74 11.21
C ARG A 18 12.10 12.45 10.82
N GLY A 19 12.23 13.67 10.29
CA GLY A 19 11.11 14.47 9.82
C GLY A 19 10.25 13.66 8.87
N ALA A 20 9.24 12.99 9.42
CA ALA A 20 8.17 12.40 8.65
C ALA A 20 7.45 13.61 8.08
N VAL A 21 7.62 13.85 6.78
CA VAL A 21 6.74 14.77 6.08
C VAL A 21 5.36 14.13 6.20
N ASN A 22 4.56 14.63 7.14
CA ASN A 22 3.20 14.19 7.36
C ASN A 22 2.34 14.79 6.23
N MET A 23 2.65 14.40 4.99
CA MET A 23 1.88 14.82 3.83
C MET A 23 0.55 14.12 3.90
N ASN A 24 -0.52 14.90 3.83
CA ASN A 24 -1.85 14.35 3.70
C ASN A 24 -1.87 13.41 2.48
N PRO A 25 -2.27 12.14 2.62
CA PRO A 25 -2.30 11.20 1.50
C PRO A 25 -3.10 11.73 0.31
N ALA A 26 -4.12 12.58 0.54
CA ALA A 26 -4.83 13.26 -0.54
C ALA A 26 -3.92 14.20 -1.35
N VAL A 27 -3.05 14.96 -0.69
CA VAL A 27 -2.11 15.89 -1.34
C VAL A 27 -1.03 15.12 -2.11
N THR A 28 -0.53 14.01 -1.56
CA THR A 28 0.43 13.15 -2.27
C THR A 28 -0.19 12.52 -3.51
N ASN A 29 -1.41 11.97 -3.42
CA ASN A 29 -2.11 11.43 -4.59
C ASN A 29 -2.37 12.51 -5.65
N LEU A 30 -2.74 13.73 -5.23
CA LEU A 30 -2.93 14.86 -6.14
C LEU A 30 -1.63 15.23 -6.85
N MET A 31 -0.53 15.39 -6.12
CA MET A 31 0.77 15.73 -6.70
C MET A 31 1.27 14.66 -7.68
N VAL A 32 1.08 13.38 -7.36
CA VAL A 32 1.43 12.28 -8.26
C VAL A 32 0.56 12.32 -9.52
N SER A 33 -0.75 12.51 -9.39
CA SER A 33 -1.65 12.56 -10.53
C SER A 33 -1.35 13.76 -11.46
N LEU A 34 -1.09 14.94 -10.89
CA LEU A 34 -0.70 16.13 -11.64
C LEU A 34 0.65 15.95 -12.33
N GLY A 35 1.64 15.37 -11.63
CA GLY A 35 2.94 15.04 -12.21
C GLY A 35 2.83 14.05 -13.37
N ALA A 36 2.03 12.99 -13.22
CA ALA A 36 1.79 12.01 -14.26
C ALA A 36 1.14 12.62 -15.52
N MET A 37 0.21 13.56 -15.34
CA MET A 37 -0.44 14.25 -16.46
C MET A 37 0.56 15.11 -17.28
N GLN A 38 1.57 15.69 -16.61
CA GLN A 38 2.61 16.45 -17.30
C GLN A 38 3.48 15.54 -18.18
N VAL A 39 3.81 14.34 -17.69
CA VAL A 39 4.58 13.35 -18.45
C VAL A 39 3.74 12.80 -19.61
N ALA A 40 2.47 12.49 -19.38
CA ALA A 40 1.58 11.97 -20.41
C ALA A 40 1.46 12.93 -21.61
N ARG A 41 1.32 14.23 -21.39
CA ARG A 41 1.25 15.23 -22.48
C ARG A 41 2.53 15.36 -23.31
N ARG A 42 3.65 14.78 -22.88
CA ARG A 42 4.93 14.82 -23.60
C ARG A 42 5.18 13.58 -24.45
N ILE A 43 4.35 12.54 -24.34
CA ILE A 43 4.51 11.29 -25.08
C ILE A 43 3.63 11.36 -26.33
N PRO A 44 4.19 11.15 -27.54
CA PRO A 44 3.39 11.06 -28.76
C PRO A 44 2.65 9.72 -28.80
N PHE A 45 1.38 9.72 -28.39
CA PHE A 45 0.51 8.53 -28.41
C PHE A 45 -0.17 8.31 -29.78
N ASP A 46 0.18 9.09 -30.80
CA ASP A 46 -0.34 8.90 -32.16
C ASP A 46 0.50 7.88 -32.95
N ASP A 47 1.74 7.63 -32.50
CA ASP A 47 2.64 6.68 -33.14
C ASP A 47 2.33 5.23 -32.70
N PRO A 48 2.04 4.32 -33.65
CA PRO A 48 1.65 2.94 -33.33
C PRO A 48 2.76 2.14 -32.63
N GLU A 49 4.03 2.45 -32.90
CA GLU A 49 5.16 1.83 -32.19
C GLU A 49 5.21 2.23 -30.71
N VAL A 50 4.99 3.51 -30.41
CA VAL A 50 4.97 4.01 -29.02
C VAL A 50 3.85 3.33 -28.23
N LEU A 51 2.68 3.13 -28.84
CA LEU A 51 1.57 2.39 -28.24
C LEU A 51 1.96 0.95 -27.89
N GLN A 52 2.66 0.27 -28.78
CA GLN A 52 3.14 -1.09 -28.50
C GLN A 52 4.15 -1.11 -27.35
N TYR A 53 5.11 -0.17 -27.32
CA TYR A 53 6.06 -0.07 -26.22
C TYR A 53 5.39 0.20 -24.88
N VAL A 54 4.40 1.10 -24.83
CA VAL A 54 3.63 1.36 -23.59
C VAL A 54 2.87 0.11 -23.14
N ARG A 55 2.28 -0.66 -24.05
CA ARG A 55 1.60 -1.93 -23.72
C ARG A 55 2.58 -2.96 -23.17
N PHE A 56 3.75 -3.14 -23.81
CA PHE A 56 4.79 -4.02 -23.28
C PHE A 56 5.30 -3.56 -21.91
N GLY A 57 5.47 -2.26 -21.72
CA GLY A 57 5.83 -1.67 -20.44
C GLY A 57 4.79 -1.94 -19.35
N TYR A 58 3.50 -1.83 -19.68
CA TYR A 58 2.40 -2.16 -18.77
C TYR A 58 2.43 -3.64 -18.37
N ILE A 59 2.54 -4.56 -19.34
CA ILE A 59 2.62 -6.01 -19.08
C ILE A 59 3.85 -6.32 -18.21
N ALA A 60 5.01 -5.74 -18.52
CA ALA A 60 6.23 -5.91 -17.74
C ALA A 60 6.06 -5.43 -16.29
N ALA A 61 5.47 -4.23 -16.09
CA ALA A 61 5.18 -3.71 -14.76
C ALA A 61 4.23 -4.63 -13.98
N GLN A 62 3.22 -5.17 -14.65
CA GLN A 62 2.24 -6.07 -14.04
C GLN A 62 2.85 -7.41 -13.62
N LEU A 63 3.76 -7.96 -14.44
CA LEU A 63 4.56 -9.15 -14.10
C LEU A 63 5.48 -8.88 -12.91
N ILE A 64 6.14 -7.72 -12.85
CA ILE A 64 6.98 -7.32 -11.72
C ILE A 64 6.15 -7.22 -10.43
N CYS A 65 4.95 -6.62 -10.49
CA CYS A 65 4.03 -6.57 -9.36
C CYS A 65 3.64 -7.98 -8.88
N LEU A 66 3.23 -8.86 -9.80
CA LEU A 66 2.88 -10.24 -9.45
C LEU A 66 4.06 -10.99 -8.84
N ALA A 67 5.24 -10.91 -9.45
CA ALA A 67 6.45 -11.54 -8.92
C ALA A 67 6.75 -11.07 -7.49
N THR A 68 6.61 -9.76 -7.23
CA THR A 68 6.79 -9.19 -5.89
C THR A 68 5.78 -9.74 -4.89
N PHE A 69 4.49 -9.78 -5.24
CA PHE A 69 3.44 -10.30 -4.34
C PHE A 69 3.56 -11.79 -4.09
N TYR A 70 3.95 -12.59 -5.09
CA TYR A 70 4.24 -14.00 -4.91
C TYR A 70 5.46 -14.22 -4.01
N TYR A 71 6.53 -13.43 -4.18
CA TYR A 71 7.71 -13.50 -3.34
C TYR A 71 7.39 -13.16 -1.87
N ILE A 72 6.61 -12.11 -1.62
CA ILE A 72 6.14 -11.74 -0.29
C ILE A 72 5.27 -12.86 0.31
N SER A 73 4.31 -13.38 -0.45
CA SER A 73 3.46 -14.51 -0.01
C SER A 73 4.29 -15.73 0.39
N PHE A 74 5.35 -16.04 -0.36
CA PHE A 74 6.27 -17.14 -0.05
C PHE A 74 7.01 -16.88 1.26
N LYS A 75 7.57 -15.68 1.44
CA LYS A 75 8.26 -15.28 2.68
C LYS A 75 7.33 -15.32 3.91
N VAL A 76 6.09 -14.86 3.79
CA VAL A 76 5.10 -14.88 4.87
C VAL A 76 4.78 -16.31 5.28
N LYS A 77 4.53 -17.20 4.31
CA LYS A 77 4.28 -18.62 4.56
C LYS A 77 5.48 -19.31 5.20
N ALA A 78 6.70 -18.98 4.78
CA ALA A 78 7.93 -19.53 5.34
C ALA A 78 8.19 -19.05 6.78
N LYS A 79 7.90 -17.78 7.08
CA LYS A 79 8.05 -17.22 8.43
C LYS A 79 7.02 -17.77 9.41
N ASN A 80 5.81 -18.05 8.92
CA ASN A 80 4.71 -18.62 9.70
C ASN A 80 4.47 -17.95 11.07
N ASP A 81 4.40 -16.61 11.05
CA ASP A 81 4.27 -15.81 12.26
C ASP A 81 2.81 -15.81 12.77
N GLN A 82 2.57 -16.48 13.89
CA GLN A 82 1.24 -16.60 14.51
C GLN A 82 1.00 -15.59 15.64
N THR A 83 1.81 -14.53 15.71
CA THR A 83 1.56 -13.45 16.65
C THR A 83 0.20 -12.80 16.38
N VAL A 84 -0.57 -12.57 17.45
CA VAL A 84 -1.93 -12.03 17.35
C VAL A 84 -1.87 -10.55 17.04
N LEU A 85 -2.50 -10.16 15.93
CA LEU A 85 -2.68 -8.79 15.50
C LEU A 85 -4.13 -8.37 15.71
N LYS A 86 -4.32 -7.31 16.49
CA LYS A 86 -5.62 -6.65 16.67
C LYS A 86 -5.58 -5.33 15.93
N TYR A 87 -6.37 -5.20 14.88
CA TYR A 87 -6.49 -3.96 14.14
C TYR A 87 -7.96 -3.54 14.06
N VAL A 88 -8.19 -2.23 14.06
CA VAL A 88 -9.49 -1.67 13.76
C VAL A 88 -9.54 -1.46 12.26
N GLU A 89 -10.50 -2.08 11.59
CA GLU A 89 -10.71 -1.78 10.18
C GLU A 89 -11.11 -0.31 10.04
N PRO A 90 -10.36 0.49 9.27
CA PRO A 90 -10.78 1.85 8.98
C PRO A 90 -12.14 1.78 8.29
N LYS A 91 -13.08 2.59 8.80
CA LYS A 91 -14.46 2.58 8.37
C LYS A 91 -14.54 2.75 6.85
N SER A 92 -15.05 1.73 6.16
CA SER A 92 -15.27 1.83 4.72
C SER A 92 -16.24 2.99 4.48
N PRO A 93 -15.90 3.97 3.62
CA PRO A 93 -16.83 5.05 3.28
C PRO A 93 -18.12 4.52 2.60
N MET A 94 -18.12 3.26 2.15
CA MET A 94 -19.23 2.60 1.50
C MET A 94 -20.05 1.68 2.43
N SER A 95 -19.60 1.48 3.68
CA SER A 95 -20.36 0.74 4.70
C SER A 95 -20.16 1.35 6.08
N PRO A 96 -21.15 2.07 6.63
CA PRO A 96 -21.05 2.69 7.94
C PRO A 96 -21.02 1.69 9.12
N GLU A 97 -21.12 0.38 8.88
CA GLU A 97 -21.08 -0.67 9.91
C GLU A 97 -19.71 -1.36 9.99
N SER A 98 -18.82 -1.18 9.02
CA SER A 98 -17.50 -1.84 9.01
C SER A 98 -16.54 -1.10 9.93
N GLY A 99 -16.40 -1.53 11.18
CA GLY A 99 -15.51 -0.89 12.17
C GLY A 99 -15.22 -1.79 13.37
N GLY A 100 -15.22 -3.10 13.15
CA GLY A 100 -14.97 -4.09 14.19
C GLY A 100 -13.48 -4.23 14.52
N LEU A 101 -13.20 -4.63 15.76
CA LEU A 101 -11.89 -5.14 16.16
C LEU A 101 -11.68 -6.49 15.47
N VAL A 102 -10.86 -6.52 14.43
CA VAL A 102 -10.47 -7.76 13.78
C VAL A 102 -9.28 -8.33 14.54
N THR A 103 -9.46 -9.52 15.11
CA THR A 103 -8.38 -10.31 15.70
C THR A 103 -7.94 -11.34 14.68
N THR A 104 -6.72 -11.20 14.18
CA THR A 104 -6.12 -12.10 13.20
C THR A 104 -4.69 -12.41 13.61
N THR A 105 -4.01 -13.32 12.92
CA THR A 105 -2.56 -13.48 13.07
C THR A 105 -1.82 -12.62 12.06
N VAL A 106 -0.56 -12.25 12.34
CA VAL A 106 0.27 -11.49 11.39
C VAL A 106 0.35 -12.22 10.04
N ARG A 107 0.57 -13.54 10.05
CA ARG A 107 0.55 -14.37 8.83
C ARG A 107 -0.76 -14.23 8.06
N ASP A 108 -1.90 -14.41 8.73
CA ASP A 108 -3.21 -14.42 8.05
C ASP A 108 -3.59 -13.04 7.53
N TYR A 109 -3.23 -11.98 8.26
CA TYR A 109 -3.35 -10.60 7.81
C TYR A 109 -2.54 -10.34 6.54
N ASP A 110 -1.23 -10.65 6.56
CA ASP A 110 -0.34 -10.40 5.43
C ASP A 110 -0.77 -11.20 4.19
N LEU A 111 -1.22 -12.44 4.37
CA LEU A 111 -1.76 -13.26 3.27
C LEU A 111 -3.07 -12.70 2.73
N ALA A 112 -3.96 -12.19 3.59
CA ALA A 112 -5.21 -11.56 3.17
C ALA A 112 -4.93 -10.27 2.37
N GLU A 113 -4.06 -9.39 2.86
CA GLU A 113 -3.68 -8.16 2.16
C GLU A 113 -2.97 -8.46 0.83
N THR A 114 -2.03 -9.39 0.81
CA THR A 114 -1.35 -9.77 -0.44
C THR A 114 -2.35 -10.36 -1.45
N SER A 115 -3.33 -11.13 -0.98
CA SER A 115 -4.40 -11.67 -1.85
C SER A 115 -5.34 -10.59 -2.38
N LYS A 116 -5.60 -9.51 -1.63
CA LYS A 116 -6.36 -8.35 -2.13
C LYS A 116 -5.58 -7.64 -3.24
N LEU A 117 -4.28 -7.42 -3.04
CA LEU A 117 -3.40 -6.80 -4.03
C LEU A 117 -3.30 -7.61 -5.32
N VAL A 118 -3.13 -8.93 -5.21
CA VAL A 118 -3.09 -9.84 -6.37
C VAL A 118 -4.41 -9.79 -7.16
N ARG A 119 -5.57 -9.76 -6.48
CA ARG A 119 -6.86 -9.57 -7.16
C ARG A 119 -6.94 -8.22 -7.88
N GLY A 120 -6.43 -7.15 -7.26
CA GLY A 120 -6.36 -5.83 -7.88
C GLY A 120 -5.54 -5.84 -9.17
N VAL A 121 -4.39 -6.54 -9.17
CA VAL A 121 -3.58 -6.74 -10.38
C VAL A 121 -4.37 -7.48 -11.47
N TYR A 122 -5.03 -8.59 -11.13
CA TYR A 122 -5.82 -9.34 -12.12
C TYR A 122 -6.96 -8.51 -12.70
N MET A 123 -7.64 -7.70 -11.88
CA MET A 123 -8.67 -6.78 -12.38
C MET A 123 -8.09 -5.72 -13.31
N GLY A 124 -6.90 -5.20 -13.02
CA GLY A 124 -6.19 -4.27 -13.92
C GLY A 124 -5.86 -4.90 -15.27
N VAL A 125 -5.26 -6.10 -15.26
CA VAL A 125 -4.97 -6.87 -16.48
C VAL A 125 -6.25 -7.15 -17.27
N LEU A 126 -7.30 -7.60 -16.59
CA LEU A 126 -8.58 -7.92 -17.21
C LEU A 126 -9.23 -6.70 -17.88
N MET A 127 -9.20 -5.54 -17.21
CA MET A 127 -9.71 -4.30 -17.79
C MET A 127 -8.88 -3.84 -19.00
N MET A 128 -7.56 -3.97 -18.94
CA MET A 128 -6.71 -3.65 -20.10
C MET A 128 -6.93 -4.62 -21.26
N ALA A 129 -7.06 -5.92 -20.99
CA ALA A 129 -7.37 -6.92 -22.00
C ALA A 129 -8.76 -6.70 -22.61
N PHE A 130 -9.75 -6.24 -21.84
CA PHE A 130 -11.09 -5.96 -22.36
C PHE A 130 -11.15 -4.69 -23.21
N LEU A 131 -10.42 -3.62 -22.83
CA LEU A 131 -10.45 -2.35 -23.52
C LEU A 131 -9.45 -2.24 -24.68
N HIS A 132 -8.40 -3.07 -24.70
CA HIS A 132 -7.32 -3.04 -25.71
C HIS A 132 -7.06 -4.40 -26.39
N GLY A 133 -7.85 -5.43 -26.07
CA GLY A 133 -7.80 -6.75 -26.73
C GLY A 133 -8.58 -6.80 -28.04
#